data_AF-A0A3S4FT43-F1
#
_entry.id   AF-A0A3S4FT43-F1
#
_cell.length_a   1.000
_cell.length_b   1.000
_cell.length_c   1.000
_cell.angle_alpha   90.00
_cell.angle_beta   90.00
_cell.angle_gamma   90.00
#
_symmetry.space_group_name_H-M   'P 1'
#
loop_
_entity.id
_entity.type
_entity.pdbx_description
1 polymer ?
#
loop_
_entity_poly.entity_id
_entity_poly.type
_entity_poly.pdbx_seq_one_letter_code
_entity_poly.pdbx_strand_id
1 'polypeptide(L)'
;MNLTEYADWQHVNRQMIAKILAELEYERTLRAEAEQDGWRITLGDAVYRFRARRGIWGWLHIDADSLSCGDQPLAADQTLRQLAQVLSMNDAQIAEHLEDLYATLRGDLQLRRRATA
;
A
#
# COMPACT_ATOMS: atom_id res chain seq x y z
N MET A 1 -1.00 -8.46 21.20
CA MET A 1 -0.01 -8.51 20.11
C MET A 1 1.34 -8.21 20.72
N ASN A 2 2.31 -9.13 20.61
CA ASN A 2 3.68 -8.85 21.08
C ASN A 2 4.43 -7.95 20.07
N LEU A 3 5.63 -7.50 20.43
CA LEU A 3 6.42 -6.58 19.59
C LEU A 3 6.73 -7.14 18.19
N THR A 4 7.01 -8.44 18.09
CA THR A 4 7.27 -9.12 16.81
C THR A 4 6.02 -9.20 15.95
N GLU A 5 4.87 -9.54 16.54
CA GLU A 5 3.60 -9.59 15.82
C GLU A 5 3.23 -8.21 15.28
N TYR A 6 3.45 -7.15 16.07
CA TYR A 6 3.22 -5.77 15.65
C TYR A 6 4.14 -5.36 14.49
N ALA A 7 5.42 -5.71 14.56
CA ALA A 7 6.38 -5.46 13.48
C ALA A 7 6.01 -6.22 12.19
N ASP A 8 5.58 -7.48 12.30
CA ASP A 8 5.12 -8.26 11.15
C ASP A 8 3.86 -7.67 10.53
N TRP A 9 2.91 -7.21 11.35
CA TRP A 9 1.71 -6.54 10.89
C TRP A 9 2.02 -5.24 10.14
N GLN A 10 2.89 -4.41 10.69
CA GLN A 10 3.35 -3.18 10.02
C GLN A 10 4.04 -3.50 8.70
N HIS A 11 4.85 -4.55 8.66
CA HIS A 11 5.55 -4.95 7.45
C HIS A 11 4.57 -5.38 6.34
N VAL A 12 3.62 -6.29 6.62
CA VAL A 12 2.66 -6.75 5.60
C VAL A 12 1.77 -5.61 5.10
N ASN A 13 1.41 -4.64 5.97
CA ASN A 13 0.70 -3.44 5.55
C ASN A 13 1.52 -2.59 4.58
N ARG A 14 2.80 -2.33 4.87
CA ARG A 14 3.69 -1.57 3.97
C ARG A 14 3.84 -2.25 2.61
N GLN A 15 4.02 -3.58 2.60
CA GLN A 15 4.11 -4.35 1.37
C GLN A 15 2.82 -4.27 0.55
N MET A 16 1.66 -4.40 1.19
CA MET A 16 0.36 -4.29 0.54
C MET A 16 0.15 -2.89 -0.05
N ILE A 17 0.46 -1.83 0.69
CA ILE A 17 0.35 -0.44 0.21
C ILE A 17 1.26 -0.22 -1.00
N ALA A 18 2.53 -0.67 -0.92
CA ALA A 18 3.46 -0.57 -2.04
C ALA A 18 2.90 -1.26 -3.30
N LYS A 19 2.33 -2.46 -3.14
CA LYS A 19 1.72 -3.20 -4.24
C LYS A 19 0.53 -2.44 -4.83
N ILE A 20 -0.42 -2.02 -4.01
CA ILE A 20 -1.61 -1.26 -4.44
C ILE A 20 -1.20 -0.02 -5.24
N LEU A 21 -0.26 0.77 -4.72
CA LEU A 21 0.21 1.99 -5.39
C LEU A 21 0.89 1.68 -6.73
N ALA A 22 1.74 0.65 -6.79
CA ALA A 22 2.45 0.29 -8.01
C ALA A 22 1.52 -0.27 -9.10
N GLU A 23 0.57 -1.13 -8.73
CA GLU A 23 -0.40 -1.73 -9.67
C GLU A 23 -1.34 -0.65 -10.24
N LEU A 24 -1.94 0.18 -9.39
CA LEU A 24 -2.86 1.21 -9.86
C LEU A 24 -2.17 2.33 -10.64
N GLU A 25 -0.89 2.61 -10.36
CA GLU A 25 -0.09 3.52 -11.19
C GLU A 25 0.21 2.91 -12.56
N TYR A 26 0.53 1.62 -12.60
CA TYR A 26 0.77 0.89 -13.85
C TYR A 26 -0.49 0.84 -14.73
N GLU A 27 -1.66 0.66 -14.12
CA GLU A 27 -2.97 0.71 -14.79
C GLU A 27 -3.42 2.12 -15.19
N ARG A 28 -2.63 3.16 -14.85
CA ARG A 28 -2.93 4.60 -15.08
C ARG A 28 -4.14 5.12 -14.31
N THR A 29 -4.60 4.37 -13.31
CA THR A 29 -5.60 4.80 -12.34
C THR A 29 -5.01 5.86 -11.40
N LEU A 30 -3.76 5.67 -11.01
CA LEU A 30 -2.97 6.64 -10.26
C LEU A 30 -1.83 7.17 -11.13
N ARG A 31 -1.24 8.28 -10.72
CA ARG A 31 -0.06 8.86 -11.37
C ARG A 31 1.01 9.14 -10.35
N ALA A 32 2.19 8.56 -10.56
CA ALA A 32 3.38 8.92 -9.82
C ALA A 32 4.06 10.13 -10.45
N GLU A 33 4.44 11.08 -9.60
CA GLU A 33 5.22 12.25 -9.94
C GLU A 33 6.64 12.08 -9.39
N ALA A 34 7.65 12.35 -10.22
CA ALA A 34 9.04 12.31 -9.77
C ALA A 34 9.34 13.49 -8.83
N GLU A 35 9.99 13.22 -7.71
CA GLU A 35 10.57 14.21 -6.80
C GLU A 35 12.10 14.07 -6.79
N GLN A 36 12.82 14.97 -6.10
CA GLN A 36 14.30 14.96 -6.05
C GLN A 36 14.86 13.61 -5.59
N ASP A 37 14.26 13.01 -4.56
CA ASP A 37 14.74 11.75 -3.93
C ASP A 37 13.71 10.61 -4.00
N GLY A 38 12.85 10.59 -5.02
CA GLY A 38 11.89 9.49 -5.19
C GLY A 38 10.68 9.87 -6.01
N TRP A 39 9.53 9.39 -5.54
CA TRP A 39 8.24 9.53 -6.20
C TRP A 39 7.18 9.94 -5.20
N ARG A 40 6.16 10.61 -5.72
CA ARG A 40 4.96 11.03 -5.00
C ARG A 40 3.71 10.53 -5.70
N ILE A 41 2.75 10.00 -4.96
CA ILE A 41 1.38 9.77 -5.41
C ILE A 41 0.42 10.49 -4.45
N THR A 42 -0.52 11.25 -5.01
CA THR A 42 -1.59 11.89 -4.26
C THR A 42 -2.86 11.05 -4.34
N LEU A 43 -3.47 10.77 -3.19
CA LEU A 43 -4.69 9.98 -3.02
C LEU A 43 -5.69 10.76 -2.15
N GLY A 44 -6.59 11.50 -2.78
CA GLY A 44 -7.49 12.41 -2.05
C GLY A 44 -6.68 13.48 -1.31
N ASP A 45 -6.78 13.51 0.01
CA ASP A 45 -6.04 14.40 0.92
C ASP A 45 -4.67 13.84 1.35
N ALA A 46 -4.37 12.58 1.02
CA ALA A 46 -3.15 11.90 1.40
C ALA A 46 -2.07 12.00 0.32
N VAL A 47 -0.82 12.14 0.77
CA VAL A 47 0.35 12.23 -0.11
C VAL A 47 1.35 11.16 0.28
N TYR A 48 1.46 10.13 -0.55
CA TYR A 48 2.41 9.04 -0.38
C TYR A 48 3.73 9.41 -1.04
N ARG A 49 4.83 9.26 -0.30
CA ARG A 49 6.19 9.41 -0.81
C ARG A 49 6.98 8.13 -0.61
N PHE A 50 7.77 7.78 -1.62
CA PHE A 50 8.56 6.55 -1.62
C PHE A 50 9.69 6.60 -2.64
N ARG A 51 10.69 5.75 -2.45
CA ARG A 51 11.70 5.44 -3.46
C ARG A 51 11.20 4.29 -4.33
N ALA A 52 11.46 4.37 -5.62
CA ALA A 52 11.14 3.30 -6.56
C ALA A 52 12.05 3.36 -7.80
N ARG A 53 12.16 2.23 -8.49
CA ARG A 53 12.72 2.17 -9.84
C ARG A 53 11.64 1.75 -10.82
N ARG A 54 11.52 2.47 -11.94
CA ARG A 54 10.63 2.06 -13.02
C ARG A 54 11.31 0.97 -13.86
N GLY A 55 10.69 -0.19 -13.93
CA GLY A 55 11.17 -1.32 -14.73
C GLY A 55 10.92 -1.12 -16.23
N ILE A 56 11.45 -2.03 -17.04
CA ILE A 56 11.29 -1.98 -18.52
C ILE A 56 9.83 -2.07 -18.98
N TRP A 57 8.98 -2.67 -18.16
CA TRP A 57 7.55 -2.79 -18.42
C TRP A 57 6.78 -1.54 -18.01
N GLY A 58 7.43 -0.56 -17.39
CA GLY A 58 6.76 0.62 -16.85
C GLY A 58 6.24 0.45 -15.43
N TRP A 59 6.27 -0.75 -14.84
CA TRP A 59 5.89 -0.98 -13.44
C TRP A 59 6.89 -0.35 -12.46
N LEU A 60 6.39 0.26 -11.39
CA LEU A 60 7.22 0.83 -10.31
C LEU A 60 7.56 -0.24 -9.28
N HIS A 61 8.85 -0.56 -9.18
CA HIS A 61 9.39 -1.37 -8.09
C HIS A 61 9.58 -0.48 -6.86
N ILE A 62 8.54 -0.39 -6.02
CA ILE A 62 8.53 0.46 -4.81
C ILE A 62 9.30 -0.21 -3.66
N ASP A 63 10.17 0.55 -3.00
CA ASP A 63 10.79 0.18 -1.73
C ASP A 63 9.82 0.47 -0.58
N ALA A 64 9.16 -0.57 -0.08
CA ALA A 64 8.10 -0.44 0.93
C ALA A 64 8.57 0.15 2.28
N ASP A 65 9.86 0.01 2.61
CA ASP A 65 10.42 0.58 3.85
C ASP A 65 10.61 2.09 3.73
N SER A 66 10.68 2.61 2.50
CA SER A 66 10.76 4.05 2.23
C SER A 66 9.40 4.76 2.19
N LEU A 67 8.29 4.01 2.27
CA LEU A 67 6.95 4.59 2.26
C LEU A 67 6.71 5.50 3.47
N SER A 68 6.14 6.67 3.19
CA SER A 68 5.60 7.60 4.18
C SER A 68 4.35 8.30 3.66
N CYS A 69 3.47 8.70 4.57
CA CYS A 69 2.24 9.45 4.29
C CYS A 69 2.00 10.48 5.41
N GLY A 70 2.67 11.63 5.31
CA GLY A 70 2.71 12.60 6.42
C GLY A 70 3.18 11.94 7.72
N ASP A 71 2.55 12.30 8.84
CA ASP A 71 2.79 11.71 10.16
C ASP A 71 1.86 10.52 10.48
N GLN A 72 1.10 10.04 9.49
CA GLN A 72 0.12 8.98 9.69
C GLN A 72 0.78 7.59 9.67
N PRO A 73 0.39 6.67 10.57
CA PRO A 73 0.75 5.27 10.45
C PRO A 73 0.24 4.70 9.12
N LEU A 74 1.06 3.85 8.49
CA LEU A 74 0.69 3.19 7.25
C LEU A 74 -0.15 1.94 7.54
N ALA A 75 -1.42 2.01 7.18
CA ALA A 75 -2.37 0.90 7.28
C ALA A 75 -3.09 0.76 5.93
N ALA A 76 -3.16 -0.46 5.40
CA ALA A 76 -3.66 -0.68 4.04
C ALA A 76 -5.18 -0.42 3.94
N ASP A 77 -5.92 -0.57 5.03
CA ASP A 77 -7.35 -0.27 5.10
C ASP A 77 -7.62 1.24 5.03
N GLN A 78 -6.76 2.06 5.64
CA GLN A 78 -6.75 3.52 5.46
C GLN A 78 -6.52 3.87 3.98
N THR A 79 -5.53 3.25 3.33
CA THR A 79 -5.25 3.45 1.90
C THR A 79 -6.44 3.06 1.02
N LEU A 80 -7.12 1.94 1.33
CA LEU A 80 -8.32 1.52 0.61
C LEU A 80 -9.46 2.55 0.72
N ARG A 81 -9.65 3.15 1.90
CA ARG A 81 -10.66 4.21 2.11
C ARG A 81 -10.32 5.48 1.33
N GLN A 82 -9.05 5.84 1.23
CA GLN A 82 -8.60 6.96 0.39
C GLN A 82 -8.82 6.67 -1.10
N LEU A 83 -8.54 5.45 -1.54
CA LEU A 83 -8.82 5.00 -2.89
C LEU A 83 -10.30 4.99 -3.22
N ALA A 84 -11.16 4.59 -2.29
CA ALA A 84 -12.60 4.60 -2.48
C ALA A 84 -13.14 5.99 -2.89
N GLN A 85 -12.55 7.06 -2.36
CA GLN A 85 -12.89 8.43 -2.75
C GLN A 85 -12.47 8.74 -4.20
N VAL A 86 -11.31 8.26 -4.62
CA VAL A 86 -10.78 8.44 -5.99
C VAL A 86 -11.55 7.60 -7.01
N LEU A 87 -11.93 6.38 -6.63
CA LEU A 87 -12.58 5.39 -7.49
C LEU A 87 -14.11 5.45 -7.46
N SER A 88 -14.69 6.38 -6.69
CA SER A 88 -16.15 6.53 -6.52
C SER A 88 -16.83 5.22 -6.07
N MET A 89 -16.19 4.49 -5.15
CA MET A 89 -16.74 3.25 -4.60
C MET A 89 -17.85 3.54 -3.60
N ASN A 90 -18.91 2.74 -3.63
CA ASN A 90 -19.98 2.82 -2.62
C ASN A 90 -19.65 2.00 -1.36
N ASP A 91 -20.43 2.19 -0.30
CA ASP A 91 -20.21 1.56 1.01
C ASP A 91 -20.18 0.02 0.95
N ALA A 92 -21.00 -0.60 0.10
CA ALA A 92 -21.02 -2.05 -0.05
C ALA A 92 -19.73 -2.57 -0.70
N GLN A 93 -19.24 -1.88 -1.74
CA GLN A 93 -17.97 -2.21 -2.39
C GLN A 93 -16.80 -2.03 -1.41
N ILE A 94 -16.80 -0.95 -0.62
CA ILE A 94 -15.76 -0.71 0.39
C ILE A 94 -15.73 -1.85 1.42
N ALA A 95 -16.90 -2.29 1.90
CA ALA A 95 -16.99 -3.39 2.86
C ALA A 95 -16.43 -4.71 2.29
N GLU A 96 -16.84 -5.09 1.08
CA GLU A 96 -16.35 -6.27 0.37
C GLU A 96 -14.83 -6.24 0.21
N HIS A 97 -14.28 -5.13 -0.28
CA HIS A 97 -12.84 -5.00 -0.46
C HIS A 97 -12.06 -4.94 0.86
N LEU A 98 -12.64 -4.47 1.96
CA LEU A 98 -12.02 -4.56 3.28
C LEU A 98 -11.92 -6.02 3.74
N GLU A 99 -12.94 -6.84 3.53
CA GLU A 99 -12.91 -8.27 3.86
C GLU A 99 -11.81 -8.98 3.08
N ASP A 100 -11.73 -8.75 1.77
CA ASP A 100 -10.68 -9.33 0.91
C ASP A 100 -9.28 -8.85 1.30
N LEU A 101 -9.14 -7.56 1.62
CA LEU A 101 -7.88 -6.99 2.07
C LEU A 101 -7.39 -7.66 3.35
N TYR A 102 -8.26 -7.78 4.35
CA TYR A 102 -7.91 -8.42 5.62
C TYR A 102 -7.64 -9.92 5.46
N ALA A 103 -8.38 -10.61 4.58
CA ALA A 103 -8.10 -12.00 4.25
C ALA A 103 -6.69 -12.17 3.65
N THR A 104 -6.30 -11.25 2.75
CA THR A 104 -4.98 -11.22 2.12
C THR A 104 -3.87 -10.93 3.13
N LEU A 105 -4.02 -9.87 3.94
CA LEU A 105 -3.04 -9.50 4.96
C LEU A 105 -2.83 -10.62 5.99
N ARG A 106 -3.89 -11.34 6.36
CA ARG A 106 -3.79 -12.52 7.23
C ARG A 106 -2.98 -13.65 6.57
N GLY A 107 -3.19 -13.88 5.27
CA GLY A 107 -2.41 -14.83 4.49
C GLY A 107 -0.92 -14.45 4.44
N ASP A 108 -0.63 -13.18 4.16
CA ASP A 108 0.75 -12.66 4.11
C ASP A 108 1.46 -12.79 5.46
N LEU A 109 0.75 -12.51 6.55
CA LEU A 109 1.27 -12.68 7.91
C LEU A 109 1.63 -14.15 8.18
N GLN A 110 0.81 -15.10 7.73
CA GLN A 110 1.09 -16.53 7.87
C GLN A 110 2.31 -16.96 7.05
N LEU A 111 2.44 -16.48 5.80
CA LEU A 111 3.59 -16.77 4.94
C LEU A 111 4.88 -16.22 5.54
N ARG A 112 4.86 -15.00 6.06
CA ARG A 112 6.02 -14.36 6.69
C ARG A 112 6.51 -15.11 7.93
N ARG A 113 5.58 -15.53 8.79
CA ARG A 113 5.90 -16.33 9.99
C ARG A 113 6.52 -17.67 9.66
N ARG A 114 6.11 -18.30 8.54
CA ARG A 114 6.71 -19.56 8.06
C ARG A 114 8.11 -19.37 7.48
N ALA A 115 8.40 -18.21 6.90
CA ALA A 115 9.72 -17.90 6.34
C ALA A 115 10.76 -17.51 7.41
N THR A 116 10.31 -17.20 8.62
CA THR A 116 11.15 -16.75 9.76
C THR A 116 11.28 -17.80 10.87
N ALA A 117 10.60 -18.95 10.74
CA ALA A 117 10.67 -20.10 11.63
C ALA A 117 11.68 -21.14 11.11
#